data_AF-A0A7Y2URH3-F1
#
_entry.id   AF-A0A7Y2URH3-F1
#
_cell.length_a   1.000
_cell.length_b   1.000
_cell.length_c   1.000
_cell.angle_alpha   90.00
_cell.angle_beta   90.00
_cell.angle_gamma   90.00
#
_symmetry.space_group_name_H-M   'P 1'
#
loop_
_entity.id
_entity.type
_entity.pdbx_description
1 polymer ?
#
loop_
_entity_poly.entity_id
_entity_poly.type
_entity_poly.pdbx_seq_one_letter_code
_entity_poly.pdbx_strand_id
1 'polypeptide(L)'
;MRSLIDPAKVSDPGAELINRLATRVAEVRKKRGLPRRVLSEMSGVSPRYLAQLEAGEGNISVMLLQRVAEALDVRIEALLAEEVPLDHDVQRMAVLFRQAPLEIQHQVRRLLAPQNPAMMRAGRICLIGLRGAGKSTLGRMAGEALGIPFVELNRDIEEHADMPLAEVMAFYGDTGYRRLEAEALERISVKYDRVILAVAGGIVAEEKTYTHLLERFHTVWIRTSAPEHMQRVRAQGDHRPMQGNPAAMAHLRELLKARTPLYAQAEAQVNTANKTVQSSLNNLLAVIANKRFLDSGT
;
A
#
# COMPACT_ATOMS: atom_id res chain seq x y z
N MET A 1 1.89 -9.35 -45.21
CA MET A 1 2.12 -10.53 -44.34
C MET A 1 1.80 -10.13 -42.91
N ARG A 2 0.57 -10.42 -42.45
CA ARG A 2 0.15 -10.20 -41.06
C ARG A 2 0.81 -11.28 -40.20
N SER A 3 1.76 -10.88 -39.36
CA SER A 3 2.22 -11.70 -38.24
C SER A 3 1.10 -11.70 -37.21
N LEU A 4 0.42 -12.85 -37.11
CA LEU A 4 -0.56 -13.12 -36.06
C LEU A 4 0.21 -13.19 -34.73
N ILE A 5 -0.12 -12.25 -33.86
CA ILE A 5 0.21 -12.25 -32.44
C ILE A 5 -0.39 -13.53 -31.85
N ASP A 6 0.46 -14.34 -31.23
CA ASP A 6 0.09 -15.55 -30.50
C ASP A 6 -0.82 -15.15 -29.33
N PRO A 7 -2.12 -15.53 -29.32
CA PRO A 7 -3.01 -15.13 -28.26
C PRO A 7 -2.57 -15.85 -26.99
N ALA A 8 -2.19 -15.07 -25.98
CA ALA A 8 -1.93 -15.54 -24.63
C ALA A 8 -2.91 -16.67 -24.25
N LYS A 9 -2.35 -17.84 -23.89
CA LYS A 9 -3.09 -18.91 -23.20
C LYS A 9 -3.82 -18.26 -22.03
N VAL A 10 -5.12 -18.02 -22.18
CA VAL A 10 -6.01 -17.78 -21.04
C VAL A 10 -5.90 -19.05 -20.21
N SER A 11 -5.21 -19.00 -19.07
CA SER A 11 -5.15 -20.14 -18.16
C SER A 11 -6.57 -20.43 -17.70
N ASP A 12 -7.03 -21.67 -17.88
CA ASP A 12 -8.30 -22.11 -17.30
C ASP A 12 -8.19 -21.95 -15.77
N PRO A 13 -9.00 -21.07 -15.13
CA PRO A 13 -8.92 -20.85 -13.69
C PRO A 13 -9.16 -22.14 -12.89
N GLY A 14 -9.93 -23.07 -13.43
CA GLY A 14 -10.15 -24.39 -12.84
C GLY A 14 -8.89 -25.24 -12.84
N ALA A 15 -8.20 -25.32 -13.98
CA ALA A 15 -6.92 -26.04 -14.10
C ALA A 15 -5.84 -25.46 -13.18
N GLU A 16 -5.79 -24.13 -13.03
CA GLU A 16 -4.85 -23.47 -12.12
C GLU A 16 -5.15 -23.81 -10.65
N LEU A 17 -6.42 -23.80 -10.24
CA LEU A 17 -6.84 -24.24 -8.91
C LEU A 17 -6.45 -25.70 -8.63
N ILE A 18 -6.68 -26.61 -9.57
CA ILE A 18 -6.37 -28.05 -9.43
C ILE A 18 -4.86 -28.25 -9.27
N ASN A 19 -4.03 -27.56 -10.06
CA ASN A 19 -2.58 -27.65 -9.97
C ASN A 19 -2.04 -27.11 -8.63
N ARG A 20 -2.60 -26.01 -8.13
CA ARG A 20 -2.26 -25.46 -6.81
C ARG A 20 -2.63 -26.45 -5.70
N LEU A 21 -3.84 -27.01 -5.77
CA LEU A 21 -4.33 -28.00 -4.82
C LEU A 21 -3.43 -29.25 -4.79
N ALA A 22 -3.08 -29.78 -5.96
CA ALA A 22 -2.20 -30.93 -6.13
C ALA A 22 -0.83 -30.71 -5.47
N THR A 23 -0.21 -29.58 -5.78
CA THR A 23 1.09 -29.18 -5.23
C THR A 23 1.02 -29.08 -3.70
N ARG A 24 -0.02 -28.43 -3.18
CA ARG A 24 -0.18 -28.21 -1.73
C ARG A 24 -0.39 -29.52 -0.96
N VAL A 25 -1.26 -30.39 -1.45
CA VAL A 25 -1.50 -31.71 -0.84
C VAL A 25 -0.20 -32.51 -0.80
N ALA A 26 0.55 -32.54 -1.90
CA ALA A 26 1.84 -33.23 -1.97
C ALA A 26 2.87 -32.64 -1.00
N GLU A 27 2.97 -31.31 -0.90
CA GLU A 27 3.89 -30.62 0.00
C GLU A 27 3.57 -30.86 1.47
N VAL A 28 2.32 -30.68 1.88
CA VAL A 28 1.90 -30.89 3.28
C VAL A 28 2.14 -32.34 3.69
N ARG A 29 1.79 -33.29 2.82
CA ARG A 29 2.05 -34.71 3.06
C ARG A 29 3.56 -34.99 3.22
N LYS A 30 4.40 -34.48 2.32
CA LYS A 30 5.86 -34.66 2.37
C LYS A 30 6.47 -34.01 3.62
N LYS A 31 6.05 -32.79 3.99
CA LYS A 31 6.49 -32.09 5.20
C LYS A 31 6.17 -32.87 6.47
N ARG A 32 5.03 -33.56 6.49
CA ARG A 32 4.63 -34.46 7.60
C ARG A 32 5.28 -35.84 7.54
N GLY A 33 6.15 -36.12 6.56
CA GLY A 33 6.80 -37.41 6.40
C GLY A 33 5.84 -38.55 6.06
N LEU A 34 4.64 -38.26 5.56
CA LEU A 34 3.59 -39.25 5.35
C LEU A 34 3.76 -39.94 3.98
N PRO A 35 3.90 -41.28 3.92
CA PRO A 35 3.75 -42.01 2.67
C PRO A 35 2.34 -41.83 2.11
N ARG A 36 2.17 -41.81 0.78
CA ARG A 36 0.84 -41.74 0.15
C ARG A 36 -0.11 -42.84 0.63
N ARG A 37 0.42 -44.04 0.88
CA ARG A 37 -0.34 -45.17 1.42
C ARG A 37 -0.91 -44.86 2.80
N VAL A 38 -0.12 -44.24 3.68
CA VAL A 38 -0.57 -43.87 5.03
C VAL A 38 -1.66 -42.79 4.95
N LEU A 39 -1.48 -41.78 4.09
CA LEU A 39 -2.53 -40.78 3.86
C LEU A 39 -3.81 -41.42 3.30
N SER A 40 -3.68 -42.42 2.43
CA SER A 40 -4.81 -43.17 1.89
C SER A 40 -5.60 -43.88 2.98
N GLU A 41 -4.90 -44.56 3.89
CA GLU A 41 -5.51 -45.26 5.03
C GLU A 41 -6.21 -44.27 5.99
N MET A 42 -5.57 -43.13 6.29
CA MET A 42 -6.12 -42.10 7.18
C MET A 42 -7.32 -41.35 6.59
N SER A 43 -7.25 -40.96 5.32
CA SER A 43 -8.32 -40.22 4.64
C SER A 43 -9.43 -41.13 4.12
N GLY A 44 -9.16 -42.44 4.00
CA GLY A 44 -9.99 -43.43 3.29
C GLY A 44 -10.23 -43.10 1.81
N VAL A 45 -9.32 -42.33 1.20
CA VAL A 45 -9.26 -42.07 -0.25
C VAL A 45 -8.27 -43.05 -0.86
N SER A 46 -8.62 -43.67 -2.00
CA SER A 46 -7.76 -44.72 -2.57
C SER A 46 -6.34 -44.21 -2.93
N PRO A 47 -5.29 -45.06 -2.87
CA PRO A 47 -3.92 -44.63 -3.19
C PRO A 47 -3.77 -44.13 -4.63
N ARG A 48 -4.52 -44.74 -5.56
CA ARG A 48 -4.57 -44.32 -6.97
C ARG A 48 -5.15 -42.92 -7.12
N TYR A 49 -6.23 -42.63 -6.40
CA TYR A 49 -6.88 -41.32 -6.48
C TYR A 49 -6.03 -40.22 -5.83
N LEU A 50 -5.32 -40.52 -4.74
CA LEU A 50 -4.33 -39.59 -4.17
C LEU A 50 -3.15 -39.32 -5.12
N ALA A 51 -2.71 -40.33 -5.88
CA ALA A 51 -1.67 -40.14 -6.89
C ALA A 51 -2.16 -39.22 -8.03
N GLN A 52 -3.40 -39.37 -8.47
CA GLN A 52 -4.02 -38.48 -9.47
C GLN A 52 -4.19 -37.05 -8.94
N LEU A 53 -4.68 -36.91 -7.70
CA LEU A 53 -4.80 -35.62 -7.02
C LEU A 53 -3.46 -34.89 -6.96
N GLU A 54 -2.39 -35.55 -6.53
CA GLU A 54 -1.05 -34.94 -6.47
C GLU A 54 -0.41 -34.69 -7.84
N ALA A 55 -0.89 -35.35 -8.89
CA ALA A 55 -0.47 -35.11 -10.27
C ALA A 55 -1.24 -33.94 -10.93
N GLY A 56 -2.24 -33.37 -10.26
CA GLY A 56 -3.12 -32.35 -10.84
C GLY A 56 -4.12 -32.92 -11.83
N GLU A 57 -4.40 -34.22 -11.77
CA GLU A 57 -5.29 -34.92 -12.69
C GLU A 57 -6.70 -35.08 -12.11
N GLY A 58 -7.68 -34.50 -12.80
CA GLY A 58 -9.10 -34.68 -12.53
C GLY A 58 -9.64 -33.81 -11.37
N ASN A 59 -10.97 -33.83 -11.24
CA ASN A 59 -11.67 -33.06 -10.22
C ASN A 59 -11.87 -33.89 -8.95
N ILE A 60 -11.47 -33.34 -7.80
CA ILE A 60 -11.78 -33.90 -6.49
C ILE A 60 -13.10 -33.36 -5.97
N SER A 61 -13.93 -34.24 -5.40
CA SER A 61 -15.13 -33.78 -4.70
C SER A 61 -14.73 -33.07 -3.40
N VAL A 62 -15.45 -32.02 -3.04
CA VAL A 62 -15.19 -31.24 -1.79
C VAL A 62 -15.20 -32.15 -0.57
N MET A 63 -16.04 -33.19 -0.55
CA MET A 63 -16.09 -34.18 0.53
C MET A 63 -14.83 -35.04 0.65
N LEU A 64 -14.24 -35.46 -0.49
CA LEU A 64 -12.98 -36.20 -0.46
C LEU A 64 -11.82 -35.28 -0.08
N LEU A 65 -11.84 -34.03 -0.55
CA LEU A 65 -10.85 -33.04 -0.18
C LEU A 65 -10.88 -32.74 1.32
N GLN A 66 -12.08 -32.60 1.92
CA GLN A 66 -12.25 -32.42 3.36
C GLN A 66 -11.60 -33.57 4.16
N ARG A 67 -11.83 -34.82 3.75
CA ARG A 67 -11.22 -35.99 4.40
C ARG A 67 -9.70 -36.03 4.26
N VAL A 68 -9.18 -35.61 3.11
CA VAL A 68 -7.73 -35.46 2.91
C VAL A 68 -7.16 -34.35 3.78
N ALA A 69 -7.85 -33.21 3.89
CA ALA A 69 -7.45 -32.09 4.74
C ALA A 69 -7.42 -32.50 6.23
N GLU A 70 -8.46 -33.20 6.71
CA GLU A 70 -8.53 -33.76 8.06
C GLU A 70 -7.41 -34.76 8.34
N ALA A 71 -7.13 -35.67 7.40
CA ALA A 71 -6.04 -36.63 7.53
C ALA A 71 -4.65 -35.96 7.49
N LEU A 72 -4.54 -34.82 6.80
CA LEU A 72 -3.36 -33.97 6.83
C LEU A 72 -3.37 -32.97 7.98
N ASP A 73 -4.39 -32.98 8.85
CA ASP A 73 -4.57 -32.07 9.99
C ASP A 73 -4.30 -30.60 9.58
N VAL A 74 -4.95 -30.21 8.48
CA VAL A 74 -5.01 -28.84 7.98
C VAL A 74 -6.45 -28.48 7.68
N ARG A 75 -6.77 -27.18 7.75
CA ARG A 75 -8.08 -26.71 7.32
C ARG A 75 -8.18 -26.74 5.80
N ILE A 76 -9.36 -27.06 5.25
CA ILE A 76 -9.57 -27.19 3.81
C ILE A 76 -9.25 -25.90 3.04
N GLU A 77 -9.49 -24.74 3.65
CA GLU A 77 -9.20 -23.43 3.06
C GLU A 77 -7.70 -23.23 2.86
N ALA A 78 -6.85 -23.82 3.71
CA ALA A 78 -5.39 -23.74 3.56
C ALA A 78 -4.89 -24.50 2.32
N LEU A 79 -5.65 -25.48 1.84
CA LEU A 79 -5.36 -26.22 0.61
C LEU A 79 -5.78 -25.46 -0.66
N LEU A 80 -6.76 -24.56 -0.52
CA LEU A 80 -7.36 -23.79 -1.62
C LEU A 80 -6.87 -22.35 -1.70
N ALA A 81 -6.24 -21.84 -0.64
CA ALA A 81 -5.78 -20.45 -0.56
C ALA A 81 -4.71 -20.13 -1.61
N GLU A 82 -4.85 -18.96 -2.23
CA GLU A 82 -3.87 -18.42 -3.20
C GLU A 82 -2.52 -18.11 -2.55
N GLU A 83 -2.51 -17.79 -1.25
CA GLU A 83 -1.31 -17.55 -0.43
C GLU A 83 -1.33 -18.40 0.85
N VAL A 84 -0.16 -18.81 1.35
CA VAL A 84 0.01 -19.63 2.57
C VAL A 84 -0.62 -18.89 3.77
N PRO A 85 -1.45 -19.53 4.62
CA PRO A 85 -1.89 -18.91 5.87
C PRO A 85 -0.67 -18.51 6.71
N LEU A 86 -0.57 -17.22 7.06
CA LEU A 86 0.55 -16.67 7.83
C LEU A 86 0.73 -17.46 9.14
N ASP A 87 1.95 -17.93 9.39
CA ASP A 87 2.38 -18.70 10.58
C ASP A 87 1.94 -18.02 11.89
N HIS A 88 1.72 -18.79 12.96
CA HIS A 88 1.39 -18.29 14.30
C HIS A 88 2.41 -17.25 14.78
N ASP A 89 3.68 -17.43 14.42
CA ASP A 89 4.74 -16.45 14.72
C ASP A 89 4.54 -15.14 13.95
N VAL A 90 4.10 -15.18 12.69
CA VAL A 90 3.80 -13.97 11.91
C VAL A 90 2.58 -13.24 12.48
N GLN A 91 1.55 -13.97 12.90
CA GLN A 91 0.39 -13.38 13.57
C GLN A 91 0.78 -12.70 14.88
N ARG A 92 1.62 -13.36 15.69
CA ARG A 92 2.15 -12.80 16.94
C ARG A 92 3.00 -11.56 16.67
N MET A 93 3.87 -11.60 15.66
CA MET A 93 4.66 -10.43 15.24
C MET A 93 3.77 -9.27 14.79
N ALA A 94 2.70 -9.52 14.04
CA ALA A 94 1.77 -8.48 13.59
C ALA A 94 1.02 -7.82 14.76
N VAL A 95 0.70 -8.58 15.81
CA VAL A 95 0.10 -8.02 17.05
C VAL A 95 1.12 -7.15 17.80
N LEU A 96 2.33 -7.67 18.03
CA LEU A 96 3.39 -6.94 18.73
C LEU A 96 3.79 -5.67 17.98
N PHE A 97 3.91 -5.75 16.66
CA PHE A 97 4.24 -4.61 15.80
C PHE A 97 3.19 -3.50 15.92
N ARG A 98 1.89 -3.84 15.85
CA ARG A 98 0.80 -2.85 15.97
C ARG A 98 0.75 -2.17 17.33
N GLN A 99 1.16 -2.87 18.40
CA GLN A 99 1.16 -2.35 19.77
C GLN A 99 2.44 -1.58 20.13
N ALA A 100 3.51 -1.72 19.35
CA ALA A 100 4.78 -1.06 19.62
C ALA A 100 4.70 0.47 19.43
N PRO A 101 5.53 1.26 20.13
CA PRO A 101 5.69 2.69 19.86
C PRO A 101 6.07 2.96 18.39
N LEU A 102 5.66 4.12 17.85
CA LEU A 102 5.92 4.47 16.44
C LEU A 102 7.41 4.39 16.06
N GLU A 103 8.30 4.80 16.96
CA GLU A 103 9.75 4.72 16.75
C GLU A 103 10.22 3.27 16.52
N ILE A 104 9.67 2.33 17.28
CA ILE A 104 9.97 0.89 17.15
C ILE A 104 9.35 0.34 15.86
N GLN A 105 8.13 0.75 15.52
CA GLN A 105 7.49 0.36 14.26
C GLN A 105 8.34 0.80 13.06
N HIS A 106 8.84 2.04 13.08
CA HIS A 106 9.76 2.55 12.05
C HIS A 106 11.05 1.75 11.99
N GLN A 107 11.64 1.44 13.14
CA GLN A 107 12.88 0.68 13.22
C GLN A 107 12.72 -0.74 12.67
N VAL A 108 11.66 -1.45 13.05
CA VAL A 108 11.37 -2.82 12.56
C VAL A 108 11.13 -2.82 11.06
N ARG A 109 10.32 -1.88 10.52
CA ARG A 109 10.13 -1.74 9.07
C ARG A 109 11.45 -1.50 8.33
N ARG A 110 12.35 -0.70 8.90
CA ARG A 110 13.67 -0.44 8.33
C ARG A 110 14.54 -1.69 8.30
N LEU A 111 14.50 -2.52 9.35
CA LEU A 111 15.30 -3.74 9.47
C LEU A 111 14.81 -4.89 8.58
N LEU A 112 13.49 -4.99 8.38
CA LEU A 112 12.87 -6.07 7.59
C LEU A 112 12.78 -5.77 6.09
N ALA A 113 13.13 -4.56 5.66
CA ALA A 113 13.12 -4.20 4.25
C ALA A 113 14.21 -4.98 3.49
N PRO A 114 13.88 -5.67 2.39
CA PRO A 114 14.79 -6.61 1.69
C PRO A 114 16.00 -5.93 1.00
N GLN A 115 16.01 -4.60 0.91
CA GLN A 115 17.10 -3.79 0.37
C GLN A 115 17.18 -2.48 1.16
N ASN A 116 18.35 -1.82 1.19
CA ASN A 116 18.57 -0.59 1.93
C ASN A 116 17.45 0.44 1.62
N PRO A 117 16.53 0.75 2.56
CA PRO A 117 15.37 1.60 2.29
C PRO A 117 15.74 2.96 1.72
N ALA A 118 16.91 3.47 2.08
CA ALA A 118 17.45 4.72 1.54
C ALA A 118 17.75 4.61 0.03
N MET A 119 18.27 3.48 -0.45
CA MET A 119 18.46 3.24 -1.89
C MET A 119 17.12 3.12 -2.63
N MET A 120 16.12 2.49 -2.02
CA MET A 120 14.77 2.36 -2.61
C MET A 120 13.99 3.68 -2.65
N ARG A 121 14.36 4.65 -1.79
CA ARG A 121 13.75 5.98 -1.71
C ARG A 121 14.54 7.07 -2.45
N ALA A 122 15.78 6.80 -2.88
CA ALA A 122 16.62 7.51 -3.87
C ALA A 122 16.59 9.05 -3.95
N GLY A 123 16.23 9.80 -2.90
CA GLY A 123 16.06 11.26 -3.00
C GLY A 123 14.64 11.71 -3.41
N ARG A 124 13.67 10.79 -3.38
CA ARG A 124 12.26 11.04 -3.58
C ARG A 124 11.60 11.34 -2.25
N ILE A 125 11.04 12.54 -2.10
CA ILE A 125 10.39 13.01 -0.88
C ILE A 125 8.90 13.14 -1.15
N CYS A 126 8.04 12.61 -0.28
CA CYS A 126 6.60 12.75 -0.37
C CYS A 126 6.05 13.54 0.83
N LEU A 127 5.35 14.63 0.52
CA LEU A 127 4.62 15.45 1.48
C LEU A 127 3.21 14.88 1.63
N ILE A 128 2.89 14.41 2.85
CA ILE A 128 1.57 13.88 3.21
C ILE A 128 0.87 14.81 4.20
N GLY A 129 -0.45 14.70 4.30
CA GLY A 129 -1.26 15.51 5.22
C GLY A 129 -2.55 16.00 4.59
N LEU A 130 -3.44 16.55 5.41
CA LEU A 130 -4.76 16.98 4.95
C LEU A 130 -4.68 18.19 3.98
N ARG A 131 -5.72 18.41 3.19
CA ARG A 131 -5.86 19.63 2.35
C ARG A 131 -5.78 20.88 3.26
N GLY A 132 -5.16 21.94 2.77
CA GLY A 132 -4.88 23.14 3.58
C GLY A 132 -3.65 23.06 4.49
N ALA A 133 -2.97 21.90 4.59
CA ALA A 133 -1.72 21.80 5.35
C ALA A 133 -0.58 22.68 4.79
N GLY A 134 -0.62 23.02 3.51
CA GLY A 134 0.43 23.79 2.82
C GLY A 134 1.38 22.94 1.97
N LYS A 135 1.05 21.67 1.69
CA LYS A 135 1.89 20.74 0.90
C LYS A 135 2.31 21.29 -0.45
N SER A 136 1.37 21.80 -1.25
CA SER A 136 1.66 22.31 -2.59
C SER A 136 2.53 23.57 -2.56
N THR A 137 2.27 24.47 -1.60
CA THR A 137 3.07 25.68 -1.40
C THR A 137 4.49 25.34 -0.97
N LEU A 138 4.64 24.53 0.08
CA LEU A 138 5.95 24.16 0.61
C LEU A 138 6.74 23.26 -0.35
N GLY A 139 6.08 22.32 -1.02
CA GLY A 139 6.72 21.43 -1.98
C GLY A 139 7.31 22.17 -3.17
N ARG A 140 6.57 23.14 -3.74
CA ARG A 140 7.09 23.99 -4.84
C ARG A 140 8.29 24.82 -4.39
N MET A 141 8.18 25.53 -3.27
CA MET A 141 9.26 26.37 -2.76
C MET A 141 10.50 25.54 -2.35
N ALA A 142 10.29 24.35 -1.77
CA ALA A 142 11.38 23.44 -1.46
C ALA A 142 12.04 22.88 -2.72
N GLY A 143 11.26 22.56 -3.75
CA GLY A 143 11.76 22.13 -5.05
C GLY A 143 12.64 23.19 -5.70
N GLU A 144 12.18 24.44 -5.73
CA GLU A 144 12.95 25.59 -6.21
C GLU A 144 14.25 25.79 -5.41
N ALA A 145 14.18 25.74 -4.09
CA ALA A 145 15.35 25.92 -3.22
C ALA A 145 16.39 24.80 -3.34
N LEU A 146 15.95 23.57 -3.62
CA LEU A 146 16.81 22.38 -3.70
C LEU A 146 17.22 22.02 -5.14
N GLY A 147 16.64 22.68 -6.15
CA GLY A 147 16.83 22.32 -7.57
C GLY A 147 16.22 20.95 -7.91
N ILE A 148 15.12 20.56 -7.25
CA ILE A 148 14.46 19.26 -7.42
C ILE A 148 13.04 19.48 -7.97
N PRO A 149 12.56 18.67 -8.94
CA PRO A 149 11.22 18.83 -9.47
C PRO A 149 10.16 18.63 -8.39
N PHE A 150 9.11 19.45 -8.46
CA PHE A 150 7.91 19.30 -7.63
C PHE A 150 6.75 18.77 -8.47
N VAL A 151 6.07 17.73 -7.99
CA VAL A 151 4.94 17.09 -8.65
C VAL A 151 3.77 16.97 -7.67
N GLU A 152 2.56 17.25 -8.14
CA GLU A 152 1.32 16.92 -7.42
C GLU A 152 0.72 15.66 -8.04
N LEU A 153 0.45 14.64 -7.22
CA LEU A 153 -0.04 13.35 -7.72
C LEU A 153 -1.35 13.49 -8.52
N ASN A 154 -2.26 14.35 -8.06
CA ASN A 154 -3.52 14.59 -8.76
C ASN A 154 -3.31 15.20 -10.13
N ARG A 155 -2.32 16.08 -10.27
CA ARG A 155 -1.99 16.69 -11.55
C ARG A 155 -1.38 15.66 -12.52
N ASP A 156 -0.53 14.77 -12.01
CA ASP A 156 0.00 13.66 -12.81
C ASP A 156 -1.12 12.69 -13.27
N ILE A 157 -2.14 12.46 -12.43
CA ILE A 157 -3.35 11.71 -12.82
C ILE A 157 -4.12 12.45 -13.92
N GLU A 158 -4.39 13.74 -13.76
CA GLU A 158 -5.11 14.56 -14.75
C GLU A 158 -4.39 14.58 -16.10
N GLU A 159 -3.06 14.80 -16.09
CA GLU A 159 -2.22 14.82 -17.29
C GLU A 159 -2.17 13.46 -17.99
N HIS A 160 -2.18 12.35 -17.23
CA HIS A 160 -2.14 11.01 -17.81
C HIS A 160 -3.50 10.53 -18.33
N ALA A 161 -4.59 10.91 -17.64
CA ALA A 161 -5.94 10.57 -18.04
C ALA A 161 -6.50 11.50 -19.14
N ASP A 162 -5.81 12.62 -19.41
CA ASP A 162 -6.26 13.71 -20.28
C ASP A 162 -7.68 14.21 -19.91
N MET A 163 -7.95 14.25 -18.60
CA MET A 163 -9.24 14.69 -18.06
C MET A 163 -9.09 15.31 -16.66
N PRO A 164 -9.95 16.30 -16.31
CA PRO A 164 -9.98 16.86 -14.98
C PRO A 164 -10.31 15.81 -13.91
N LEU A 165 -9.77 15.98 -12.70
CA LEU A 165 -9.99 15.02 -11.62
C LEU A 165 -11.48 14.89 -11.25
N ALA A 166 -12.26 15.96 -11.39
CA ALA A 166 -13.70 15.91 -11.16
C ALA A 166 -14.40 14.93 -12.11
N GLU A 167 -13.96 14.83 -13.36
CA GLU A 167 -14.50 13.91 -14.35
C GLU A 167 -14.02 12.48 -14.09
N VAL A 168 -12.74 12.30 -13.72
CA VAL A 168 -12.21 11.00 -13.27
C VAL A 168 -13.10 10.43 -12.17
N MET A 169 -13.41 11.24 -11.16
CA MET A 169 -14.26 10.84 -10.04
C MET A 169 -15.70 10.55 -10.49
N ALA A 170 -16.25 11.33 -11.44
CA ALA A 170 -17.61 11.14 -11.93
C ALA A 170 -17.78 9.85 -12.76
N PHE A 171 -16.79 9.50 -13.60
CA PHE A 171 -16.85 8.33 -14.47
C PHE A 171 -16.41 7.05 -13.78
N TYR A 172 -15.34 7.10 -13.00
CA TYR A 172 -14.70 5.90 -12.44
C TYR A 172 -14.94 5.70 -10.95
N GLY A 173 -15.55 6.68 -10.28
CA GLY A 173 -15.81 6.66 -8.85
C GLY A 173 -14.53 6.58 -8.00
N ASP A 174 -14.72 6.37 -6.70
CA ASP A 174 -13.62 6.30 -5.74
C ASP A 174 -12.66 5.14 -6.07
N THR A 175 -13.18 3.96 -6.40
CA THR A 175 -12.36 2.77 -6.68
C THR A 175 -11.45 2.98 -7.89
N GLY A 176 -11.95 3.59 -8.96
CA GLY A 176 -11.13 3.88 -10.13
C GLY A 176 -10.11 4.98 -9.86
N TYR A 177 -10.48 6.02 -9.11
CA TYR A 177 -9.51 7.01 -8.64
C TYR A 177 -8.40 6.36 -7.80
N ARG A 178 -8.71 5.41 -6.90
CA ARG A 178 -7.68 4.71 -6.10
C ARG A 178 -6.72 3.89 -6.95
N ARG A 179 -7.22 3.28 -8.02
CA ARG A 179 -6.37 2.58 -8.98
C ARG A 179 -5.43 3.55 -9.69
N LEU A 180 -5.95 4.67 -10.19
CA LEU A 180 -5.15 5.70 -10.85
C LEU A 180 -4.14 6.35 -9.89
N GLU A 181 -4.50 6.51 -8.61
CA GLU A 181 -3.61 7.00 -7.54
C GLU A 181 -2.41 6.07 -7.34
N ALA A 182 -2.64 4.75 -7.34
CA ALA A 182 -1.57 3.76 -7.25
C ALA A 182 -0.68 3.72 -8.50
N GLU A 183 -1.29 3.74 -9.69
CA GLU A 183 -0.57 3.72 -10.98
C GLU A 183 0.30 5.00 -11.16
N ALA A 184 -0.23 6.17 -10.76
CA ALA A 184 0.53 7.43 -10.80
C ALA A 184 1.73 7.42 -9.85
N LEU A 185 1.57 6.84 -8.66
CA LEU A 185 2.67 6.72 -7.69
C LEU A 185 3.82 5.87 -8.24
N GLU A 186 3.51 4.72 -8.86
CA GLU A 186 4.50 3.86 -9.51
C GLU A 186 5.19 4.61 -10.66
N ARG A 187 4.43 5.23 -11.58
CA ARG A 187 5.00 6.02 -12.68
C ARG A 187 5.98 7.08 -12.21
N ILE A 188 5.60 7.87 -11.21
CA ILE A 188 6.46 8.93 -10.65
C ILE A 188 7.72 8.33 -10.04
N SER A 189 7.61 7.20 -9.33
CA SER A 189 8.75 6.53 -8.69
C SER A 189 9.76 5.97 -9.69
N VAL A 190 9.31 5.57 -10.88
CA VAL A 190 10.15 5.10 -11.99
C VAL A 190 10.73 6.27 -12.79
N LYS A 191 9.94 7.33 -13.00
CA LYS A 191 10.32 8.48 -13.82
C LYS A 191 11.37 9.38 -13.17
N TYR A 192 11.35 9.50 -11.84
CA TYR A 192 12.20 10.45 -11.13
C TYR A 192 13.10 9.75 -10.11
N ASP A 193 14.41 9.93 -10.27
CA ASP A 193 15.37 9.60 -9.22
C ASP A 193 15.19 10.54 -8.02
N ARG A 194 15.07 11.85 -8.27
CA ARG A 194 14.84 12.88 -7.23
C ARG A 194 13.59 13.68 -7.55
N VAL A 195 12.66 13.76 -6.59
CA VAL A 195 11.41 14.51 -6.73
C VAL A 195 10.83 14.88 -5.37
N ILE A 196 10.12 15.99 -5.29
CA ILE A 196 9.21 16.31 -4.20
C ILE A 196 7.78 16.07 -4.68
N LEU A 197 7.12 15.07 -4.13
CA LEU A 197 5.75 14.69 -4.43
C LEU A 197 4.81 15.26 -3.37
N ALA A 198 3.67 15.82 -3.77
CA ALA A 198 2.53 16.07 -2.87
C ALA A 198 1.34 15.19 -3.27
N VAL A 199 0.74 14.53 -2.28
CA VAL A 199 -0.37 13.59 -2.49
C VAL A 199 -1.67 14.08 -1.86
N ALA A 200 -2.79 13.54 -2.32
CA ALA A 200 -4.09 13.81 -1.72
C ALA A 200 -4.14 13.31 -0.26
N GLY A 201 -4.88 14.02 0.60
CA GLY A 201 -4.95 13.66 2.02
C GLY A 201 -5.58 12.29 2.29
N GLY A 202 -6.36 11.76 1.35
CA GLY A 202 -7.05 10.48 1.47
C GLY A 202 -6.19 9.25 1.17
N ILE A 203 -4.96 9.40 0.66
CA ILE A 203 -4.10 8.28 0.29
C ILE A 203 -3.78 7.36 1.47
N VAL A 204 -3.69 7.93 2.68
CA VAL A 204 -3.34 7.17 3.90
C VAL A 204 -4.41 6.17 4.32
N ALA A 205 -5.64 6.31 3.81
CA ALA A 205 -6.73 5.37 4.08
C ALA A 205 -6.64 4.09 3.23
N GLU A 206 -5.86 4.11 2.13
CA GLU A 206 -5.64 2.96 1.27
C GLU A 206 -4.34 2.26 1.67
N GLU A 207 -4.46 1.19 2.46
CA GLU A 207 -3.31 0.53 3.08
C GLU A 207 -2.25 0.08 2.06
N LYS A 208 -2.66 -0.50 0.94
CA LYS A 208 -1.75 -0.99 -0.11
C LYS A 208 -0.97 0.16 -0.74
N THR A 209 -1.66 1.19 -1.22
CA THR A 209 -1.03 2.36 -1.85
C THR A 209 -0.16 3.13 -0.87
N TYR A 210 -0.60 3.26 0.38
CA TYR A 210 0.18 3.97 1.40
C TYR A 210 1.43 3.19 1.82
N THR A 211 1.36 1.87 1.91
CA THR A 211 2.54 1.03 2.16
C THR A 211 3.57 1.19 1.05
N HIS A 212 3.13 1.11 -0.20
CA HIS A 212 4.00 1.33 -1.35
C HIS A 212 4.64 2.74 -1.35
N LEU A 213 3.85 3.77 -0.99
CA LEU A 213 4.35 5.14 -0.83
C LEU A 213 5.46 5.23 0.24
N LEU A 214 5.25 4.59 1.39
CA LEU A 214 6.23 4.55 2.48
C LEU A 214 7.51 3.79 2.08
N GLU A 215 7.41 2.79 1.20
CA GLU A 215 8.57 2.05 0.70
C GLU A 215 9.38 2.86 -0.30
N ARG A 216 8.71 3.62 -1.19
CA ARG A 216 9.33 4.30 -2.32
C ARG A 216 9.67 5.78 -2.07
N PHE A 217 9.17 6.41 -1.01
CA PHE A 217 9.41 7.83 -0.75
C PHE A 217 9.82 8.10 0.69
N HIS A 218 10.70 9.08 0.88
CA HIS A 218 10.91 9.71 2.16
C HIS A 218 9.71 10.57 2.54
N THR A 219 9.02 10.22 3.62
CA THR A 219 7.73 10.85 3.94
C THR A 219 7.84 11.95 4.99
N VAL A 220 7.23 13.10 4.68
CA VAL A 220 7.10 14.22 5.62
C VAL A 220 5.64 14.57 5.80
N TRP A 221 5.14 14.41 7.03
CA TRP A 221 3.80 14.85 7.38
C TRP A 221 3.76 16.36 7.62
N ILE A 222 3.12 17.08 6.71
CA ILE A 222 2.82 18.50 6.87
C ILE A 222 1.50 18.62 7.64
N ARG A 223 1.56 19.26 8.82
CA ARG A 223 0.40 19.42 9.70
C ARG A 223 0.14 20.88 10.06
N THR A 224 -1.12 21.20 10.31
CA THR A 224 -1.53 22.47 10.93
C THR A 224 -2.69 22.25 11.90
N SER A 225 -3.13 23.32 12.56
CA SER A 225 -4.29 23.30 13.44
C SER A 225 -5.59 23.11 12.63
N ALA A 226 -6.60 22.48 13.21
CA ALA A 226 -7.89 22.31 12.54
C ALA A 226 -8.53 23.65 12.08
N PRO A 227 -8.49 24.75 12.87
CA PRO A 227 -8.97 26.04 12.41
C PRO A 227 -8.23 26.56 11.17
N GLU A 228 -6.90 26.42 11.12
CA GLU A 228 -6.11 26.87 9.97
C GLU A 228 -6.35 26.01 8.72
N HIS A 229 -6.52 24.70 8.87
CA HIS A 229 -6.95 23.82 7.77
C HIS A 229 -8.23 24.38 7.15
N MET A 230 -9.23 24.65 7.98
CA MET A 230 -10.52 25.16 7.52
C MET A 230 -10.37 26.53 6.84
N GLN A 231 -9.67 27.47 7.48
CA GLN A 231 -9.46 28.81 6.94
C GLN A 231 -8.77 28.78 5.57
N ARG A 232 -7.71 27.99 5.42
CA ARG A 232 -6.94 27.89 4.17
C ARG A 232 -7.75 27.21 3.07
N VAL A 233 -8.53 26.19 3.38
CA VAL A 233 -9.39 25.50 2.40
C VAL A 233 -10.49 26.43 1.89
N ARG A 234 -11.10 27.24 2.77
CA ARG A 234 -12.07 28.28 2.37
C ARG A 234 -11.46 29.33 1.45
N ALA A 235 -10.27 29.81 1.79
CA ALA A 235 -9.58 30.84 1.00
C ALA A 235 -9.25 30.34 -0.42
N GLN A 236 -9.17 29.02 -0.63
CA GLN A 236 -8.97 28.37 -1.93
C GLN A 236 -10.29 28.15 -2.70
N GLY A 237 -11.42 28.69 -2.24
CA GLY A 237 -12.73 28.55 -2.89
C GLY A 237 -13.39 27.18 -2.73
N ASP A 238 -12.79 26.27 -1.93
CA ASP A 238 -13.36 24.96 -1.68
C ASP A 238 -14.28 25.01 -0.45
N HIS A 239 -15.55 25.31 -0.70
CA HIS A 239 -16.58 25.41 0.33
C HIS A 239 -17.24 24.07 0.66
N ARG A 240 -16.97 23.00 -0.11
CA ARG A 240 -17.59 21.66 0.07
C ARG A 240 -17.51 21.12 1.50
N PRO A 241 -16.40 21.30 2.26
CA PRO A 241 -16.33 20.85 3.64
C PRO A 241 -17.28 21.59 4.60
N MET A 242 -17.84 22.73 4.20
CA MET A 242 -18.58 23.66 5.06
C MET A 242 -19.99 24.02 4.58
N GLN A 243 -20.32 23.70 3.32
CA GLN A 243 -21.62 24.06 2.75
C GLN A 243 -22.76 23.46 3.59
N GLY A 244 -23.54 24.34 4.22
CA GLY A 244 -24.74 23.99 4.98
C GLY A 244 -24.51 23.22 6.28
N ASN A 245 -23.29 23.08 6.79
CA ASN A 245 -23.01 22.22 7.95
C ASN A 245 -22.34 22.95 9.14
N PRO A 246 -23.08 23.29 10.20
CA PRO A 246 -22.52 23.82 11.46
C PRO A 246 -21.50 22.87 12.12
N ALA A 247 -21.62 21.56 11.87
CA ALA A 247 -20.74 20.53 12.39
C ALA A 247 -19.46 20.31 11.55
N ALA A 248 -19.23 21.10 10.48
CA ALA A 248 -18.04 20.97 9.62
C ALA A 248 -16.71 20.96 10.40
N MET A 249 -16.57 21.82 11.41
CA MET A 249 -15.39 21.84 12.28
C MET A 249 -15.27 20.60 13.16
N ALA A 250 -16.39 20.02 13.60
CA ALA A 250 -16.40 18.78 14.38
C ALA A 250 -15.99 17.60 13.49
N HIS A 251 -16.58 17.46 12.31
CA HIS A 251 -16.22 16.43 11.32
C HIS A 251 -14.74 16.53 10.92
N LEU A 252 -14.22 17.74 10.71
CA LEU A 252 -12.80 17.94 10.42
C LEU A 252 -11.90 17.45 11.57
N ARG A 253 -12.28 17.72 12.82
CA ARG A 253 -11.55 17.24 14.00
C ARG A 253 -11.58 15.72 14.11
N GLU A 254 -12.73 15.11 13.85
CA GLU A 254 -12.87 13.64 13.83
C GLU A 254 -12.03 13.01 12.73
N LEU A 255 -12.06 13.57 11.52
CA LEU A 255 -11.24 13.12 10.40
C LEU A 255 -9.74 13.21 10.72
N LEU A 256 -9.30 14.32 11.32
CA LEU A 256 -7.93 14.49 11.78
C LEU A 256 -7.58 13.46 12.86
N LYS A 257 -8.47 13.23 13.84
CA LYS A 257 -8.27 12.22 14.88
C LYS A 257 -8.09 10.82 14.28
N ALA A 258 -8.94 10.45 13.33
CA ALA A 258 -8.88 9.16 12.64
C ALA A 258 -7.62 8.99 11.78
N ARG A 259 -7.17 10.04 11.08
CA ARG A 259 -6.02 9.97 10.17
C ARG A 259 -4.67 10.24 10.84
N THR A 260 -4.64 10.83 12.03
CA THR A 260 -3.40 11.16 12.75
C THR A 260 -2.48 9.94 12.94
N PRO A 261 -2.97 8.77 13.40
CA PRO A 261 -2.11 7.58 13.53
C PRO A 261 -1.50 7.13 12.19
N LEU A 262 -2.22 7.32 11.08
CA LEU A 262 -1.75 6.96 9.75
C LEU A 262 -0.68 7.94 9.26
N TYR A 263 -0.93 9.25 9.38
CA TYR A 263 0.06 10.27 9.04
C TYR A 263 1.31 10.20 9.92
N ALA A 264 1.17 9.80 11.18
CA ALA A 264 2.29 9.66 12.11
C ALA A 264 3.28 8.54 11.74
N GLN A 265 2.91 7.66 10.79
CA GLN A 265 3.84 6.70 10.18
C GLN A 265 4.85 7.36 9.24
N ALA A 266 4.76 8.66 8.96
CA ALA A 266 5.79 9.39 8.21
C ALA A 266 7.13 9.43 8.96
N GLU A 267 8.24 9.50 8.22
CA GLU A 267 9.60 9.55 8.79
C GLU A 267 9.92 10.87 9.50
N ALA A 268 9.21 11.93 9.13
CA ALA A 268 9.35 13.25 9.74
C ALA A 268 8.04 14.04 9.70
N GLN A 269 8.01 15.15 10.43
CA GLN A 269 6.83 16.01 10.54
C GLN A 269 7.23 17.48 10.51
N VAL A 270 6.41 18.31 9.86
CA VAL A 270 6.53 19.77 9.87
C VAL A 270 5.20 20.39 10.29
N ASN A 271 5.23 21.13 11.40
CA ASN A 271 4.07 21.91 11.85
C ASN A 271 4.11 23.32 11.27
N THR A 272 3.06 23.68 10.54
CA THR A 272 2.87 25.00 9.90
C THR A 272 1.91 25.91 10.67
N ALA A 273 1.35 25.45 11.80
CA ALA A 273 0.41 26.22 12.59
C ALA A 273 1.08 27.45 13.20
N ASN A 274 0.41 28.61 13.12
CA ASN A 274 0.90 29.91 13.58
C ASN A 274 2.31 30.27 13.07
N LYS A 275 2.69 29.79 11.87
CA LYS A 275 3.98 30.07 11.25
C LYS A 275 3.81 30.70 9.89
N THR A 276 4.77 31.55 9.52
CA THR A 276 4.87 32.05 8.15
C THR A 276 5.23 30.92 7.19
N VAL A 277 4.92 31.11 5.91
CA VAL A 277 5.31 30.18 4.85
C VAL A 277 6.84 30.01 4.83
N GLN A 278 7.59 31.10 4.95
CA GLN A 278 9.06 31.05 4.97
C GLN A 278 9.61 30.28 6.16
N SER A 279 9.08 30.48 7.37
CA SER A 279 9.50 29.70 8.54
C SER A 279 9.19 28.22 8.37
N SER A 280 8.03 27.91 7.79
CA SER A 280 7.62 26.53 7.51
C SER A 280 8.51 25.87 6.44
N LEU A 281 8.92 26.62 5.41
CA LEU A 281 9.89 26.17 4.41
C LEU A 281 11.25 25.88 5.05
N ASN A 282 11.78 26.81 5.83
CA ASN A 282 13.08 26.62 6.50
C ASN A 282 13.06 25.36 7.39
N ASN A 283 11.95 25.12 8.10
CA ASN A 283 11.77 23.90 8.89
C ASN A 283 11.74 22.64 8.01
N LEU A 284 11.07 22.68 6.85
CA LEU A 284 11.04 21.55 5.91
C LEU A 284 12.45 21.25 5.36
N LEU A 285 13.18 22.27 4.93
CA LEU A 285 14.55 22.12 4.43
C LEU A 285 15.49 21.57 5.51
N ALA A 286 15.37 22.06 6.75
CA ALA A 286 16.13 21.54 7.88
C ALA A 286 15.81 20.07 8.18
N VAL A 287 14.53 19.67 8.10
CA VAL A 287 14.13 18.27 8.25
C VAL A 287 14.73 17.39 7.15
N ILE A 288 14.67 17.84 5.89
CA ILE A 288 15.23 17.11 4.74
C ILE A 288 16.74 16.89 4.92
N ALA A 289 17.46 17.94 5.32
CA ALA A 289 18.91 17.89 5.55
C ALA A 289 19.28 17.00 6.75
N ASN A 290 18.63 17.19 7.91
CA ASN A 290 18.94 16.45 9.13
C ASN A 290 18.65 14.95 9.00
N LYS A 291 17.61 14.59 8.24
CA LYS A 291 17.25 13.21 7.96
C LYS A 291 18.02 12.61 6.78
N ARG A 292 18.84 13.41 6.08
CA ARG A 292 19.64 12.98 4.93
C ARG A 292 18.79 12.37 3.81
N PHE A 293 17.61 12.93 3.55
CA PHE A 293 16.67 12.37 2.56
C PHE A 293 17.18 12.47 1.12
N LEU A 294 18.22 13.26 0.85
CA LEU A 294 18.80 13.47 -0.48
C LEU A 294 20.19 12.84 -0.62
N ASP A 295 20.73 12.25 0.44
CA ASP A 295 22.04 11.61 0.41
C ASP A 295 21.87 10.28 -0.33
N SER A 296 22.51 10.17 -1.50
CA SER A 296 22.63 8.90 -2.21
C SER A 296 23.46 7.97 -1.33
N GLY A 297 22.81 6.97 -0.73
CA GLY A 297 23.41 6.06 0.24
C GLY A 297 24.79 5.58 -0.18
N THR A 298 25.82 6.17 0.44
CA THR A 298 27.20 5.66 0.48
C THR A 298 27.30 4.51 1.43
#